data_AF-A0A1C6S477-F1
#
_entry.id   AF-A0A1C6S477-F1
#
_cell.length_a   1.000
_cell.length_b   1.000
_cell.length_c   1.000
_cell.angle_alpha   90.00
_cell.angle_beta   90.00
_cell.angle_gamma   90.00
#
_symmetry.space_group_name_H-M   'P 1'
#
loop_
_entity.id
_entity.type
_entity.pdbx_description
1 polymer ?
#
loop_
_entity_poly.entity_id
_entity_poly.type
_entity_poly.pdbx_seq_one_letter_code
_entity_poly.pdbx_strand_id
1 'polypeptide(L)'
;MTSLPSATLTVAAVQADPVPGDVAGNASSAARLVRRAVDSAARLVVLPELFLPATLDPEQLARTRADHPMLVDRLPDQGPERNLVAG
;
A
#
# COMPACT_ATOMS: atom_id res chain seq x y z
N MET A 1 -1.34 32.96 -0.47
CA MET A 1 -0.54 31.94 -1.17
C MET A 1 0.25 31.18 -0.12
N THR A 2 0.05 29.88 0.02
CA THR A 2 0.75 29.06 1.01
C THR A 2 2.19 28.83 0.54
N SER A 3 3.16 29.01 1.43
CA SER A 3 4.57 28.72 1.14
C SER A 3 4.75 27.23 0.82
N LEU A 4 5.59 26.91 -0.18
CA LEU A 4 5.93 25.53 -0.48
C LEU A 4 6.84 24.95 0.62
N PRO A 5 6.70 23.66 0.97
CA PRO A 5 7.57 23.02 1.94
C PRO A 5 9.03 23.05 1.46
N SER A 6 9.92 23.52 2.33
CA SER A 6 11.34 23.75 2.03
C SER A 6 12.23 22.50 2.21
N ALA A 7 11.65 21.40 2.69
CA ALA A 7 12.34 20.15 2.94
C ALA A 7 11.64 19.00 2.18
N THR A 8 12.44 18.07 1.65
CA THR A 8 11.94 16.86 1.01
C THR A 8 11.30 15.94 2.06
N LEU A 9 10.14 15.35 1.71
CA LEU A 9 9.48 14.33 2.52
C LEU A 9 9.58 12.98 1.84
N THR A 10 10.26 12.01 2.46
CA THR A 10 10.26 10.62 2.00
C THR A 10 8.93 9.97 2.36
N VAL A 11 8.24 9.41 1.39
CA VAL A 11 6.92 8.78 1.55
C VAL A 11 6.96 7.33 1.10
N ALA A 12 6.09 6.50 1.67
CA ALA A 12 5.86 5.12 1.23
C ALA A 12 4.37 4.87 0.98
N ALA A 13 4.04 4.39 -0.21
CA ALA A 13 2.72 3.85 -0.53
C ALA A 13 2.78 2.33 -0.41
N VAL A 14 1.97 1.76 0.48
CA VAL A 14 1.95 0.32 0.74
C VAL A 14 0.98 -0.36 -0.20
N GLN A 15 1.40 -1.50 -0.75
CA GLN A 15 0.53 -2.43 -1.46
C GLN A 15 0.67 -3.80 -0.82
N ALA A 16 -0.43 -4.34 -0.33
CA ALA A 16 -0.52 -5.65 0.30
C ALA A 16 -1.96 -6.16 0.22
N ASP A 17 -2.13 -7.47 0.26
CA ASP A 17 -3.45 -8.11 0.27
C ASP A 17 -3.94 -8.30 1.72
N PRO A 18 -5.05 -7.67 2.12
CA PRO A 18 -5.65 -7.93 3.42
C PRO A 18 -6.51 -9.21 3.39
N VAL A 19 -6.76 -9.79 4.56
CA VAL A 19 -7.68 -10.92 4.75
C VAL A 19 -9.07 -10.37 5.14
N PRO A 20 -10.12 -10.58 4.33
CA PRO A 20 -11.47 -10.11 4.65
C PRO A 20 -11.95 -10.53 6.05
N GLY A 21 -12.37 -9.56 6.85
CA GLY A 21 -12.89 -9.79 8.20
C GLY A 21 -11.84 -9.98 9.32
N ASP A 22 -10.57 -10.23 9.00
CA ASP A 22 -9.50 -10.35 10.01
C ASP A 22 -8.85 -8.99 10.33
N VAL A 23 -9.58 -8.17 11.09
CA VAL A 23 -9.11 -6.82 11.46
C VAL A 23 -7.79 -6.84 12.23
N ALA A 24 -7.63 -7.78 13.16
CA ALA A 24 -6.44 -7.85 14.02
C ALA A 24 -5.21 -8.32 13.24
N GLY A 25 -5.36 -9.33 12.38
CA GLY A 25 -4.30 -9.79 11.48
C GLY A 25 -3.89 -8.71 10.49
N ASN A 26 -4.85 -8.01 9.88
CA ASN A 26 -4.58 -6.90 8.97
C ASN A 26 -3.86 -5.74 9.69
N ALA A 27 -4.26 -5.39 10.91
CA ALA A 27 -3.55 -4.39 11.71
C ALA A 27 -2.10 -4.81 12.03
N SER A 28 -1.88 -6.08 12.35
CA SER A 28 -0.55 -6.63 12.60
C SER A 28 0.34 -6.58 11.35
N SER A 29 -0.23 -6.91 10.19
CA SER A 29 0.44 -6.79 8.89
C SER A 29 0.77 -5.34 8.54
N ALA A 30 -0.18 -4.42 8.73
CA ALA A 30 0.03 -2.99 8.53
C ALA A 30 1.18 -2.47 9.41
N ALA A 31 1.20 -2.83 10.70
CA ALA A 31 2.25 -2.42 11.63
C ALA A 31 3.64 -2.92 11.19
N ARG A 32 3.73 -4.15 10.66
CA ARG A 32 4.98 -4.69 10.09
C ARG A 32 5.43 -3.90 8.87
N LEU A 33 4.52 -3.59 7.96
CA LEU A 33 4.82 -2.83 6.73
C LEU A 33 5.22 -1.37 7.06
N VAL A 34 4.58 -0.74 8.05
CA VAL A 34 4.95 0.60 8.54
C VAL A 34 6.37 0.60 9.12
N ARG A 35 6.71 -0.34 10.02
CA ARG A 35 8.08 -0.43 10.57
C ARG A 35 9.12 -0.53 9.46
N ARG A 36 8.82 -1.33 8.45
CA ARG A 36 9.72 -1.51 7.32
C ARG A 36 9.87 -0.27 6.42
N ALA A 37 8.80 0.49 6.25
CA ALA A 37 8.87 1.78 5.57
C ALA A 37 9.73 2.77 6.37
N VAL A 38 9.65 2.75 7.71
CA VAL A 38 10.54 3.53 8.59
C VAL A 38 11.99 3.11 8.43
N ASP A 39 12.28 1.80 8.34
CA ASP A 39 13.65 1.30 8.06
C ASP A 39 14.19 1.78 6.70
N SER A 40 13.29 2.13 5.77
CA SER A 40 13.60 2.74 4.47
C SER A 40 13.56 4.28 4.49
N ALA A 41 13.60 4.88 5.68
CA ALA A 41 13.55 6.32 5.94
C ALA A 41 12.23 7.03 5.54
N ALA A 42 11.14 6.31 5.34
CA ALA A 42 9.83 6.92 5.09
C ALA A 42 9.34 7.68 6.34
N ARG A 43 8.86 8.90 6.11
CA ARG A 43 8.30 9.80 7.13
C ARG A 43 6.77 9.88 7.08
N LEU A 44 6.17 9.38 5.99
CA LEU A 44 4.74 9.21 5.80
C LEU A 44 4.49 7.86 5.13
N VAL A 45 3.54 7.09 5.65
CA VAL A 45 3.14 5.80 5.09
C VAL A 45 1.64 5.84 4.82
N VAL A 46 1.23 5.48 3.61
CA VAL A 46 -0.17 5.38 3.20
C VAL A 46 -0.52 3.91 2.97
N LEU A 47 -1.62 3.48 3.57
CA LEU A 47 -2.19 2.14 3.39
C LEU A 47 -3.33 2.17 2.37
N PRO A 48 -3.65 1.04 1.71
CA PRO A 48 -4.83 0.95 0.86
C PRO A 48 -6.12 1.25 1.61
N GLU A 49 -7.12 1.74 0.87
CA GLU A 49 -8.46 1.91 1.40
C GLU A 49 -9.03 0.58 1.92
N LEU A 50 -9.77 0.64 3.03
CA LEU A 50 -10.39 -0.50 3.71
C LEU A 50 -9.41 -1.62 4.13
N PHE A 51 -8.10 -1.36 4.22
CA PHE A 51 -7.11 -2.40 4.54
C PHE A 51 -7.38 -3.16 5.85
N LEU A 52 -7.94 -2.49 6.87
CA LEU A 52 -8.23 -3.13 8.15
C LEU A 52 -9.46 -4.07 8.10
N PRO A 53 -10.67 -3.60 7.75
CA PRO A 53 -11.84 -4.47 7.70
C PRO A 53 -11.86 -5.40 6.48
N ALA A 54 -11.32 -4.95 5.35
CA ALA A 54 -11.34 -5.65 4.07
C ALA A 54 -12.72 -6.23 3.73
N THR A 55 -13.79 -5.47 3.99
CA THR A 55 -15.20 -5.85 3.78
C THR A 55 -15.60 -5.76 2.31
N LEU A 56 -14.77 -6.32 1.42
CA LEU A 56 -15.03 -6.43 0.00
C LEU A 56 -15.57 -7.85 -0.28
N ASP A 57 -16.48 -7.97 -1.25
CA ASP A 57 -16.93 -9.27 -1.74
C ASP A 57 -15.71 -10.02 -2.33
N PRO A 58 -15.32 -11.19 -1.76
CA PRO A 58 -14.15 -11.93 -2.23
C PRO A 58 -14.24 -12.38 -3.69
N GLU A 59 -15.43 -12.69 -4.20
CA GLU A 59 -15.61 -13.11 -5.59
C GLU A 59 -15.45 -11.93 -6.55
N GLN A 60 -16.04 -10.78 -6.21
CA GLN A 60 -15.85 -9.56 -7.00
C GLN A 60 -14.37 -9.13 -6.96
N LEU A 61 -13.73 -9.18 -5.79
CA LEU A 61 -12.31 -8.83 -5.64
C LEU A 61 -11.40 -9.74 -6.48
N ALA A 62 -11.66 -11.05 -6.49
CA ALA A 62 -10.92 -11.99 -7.32
C ALA A 62 -11.11 -11.69 -8.82
N ARG A 63 -12.34 -11.40 -9.25
CA ARG A 63 -12.65 -11.06 -10.65
C ARG A 63 -11.99 -9.76 -11.08
N THR A 64 -12.11 -8.70 -10.28
CA THR A 64 -11.45 -7.41 -10.55
C THR A 64 -9.95 -7.57 -10.68
N ARG A 65 -9.29 -8.38 -9.85
CA ARG A 65 -7.84 -8.64 -9.98
C ARG A 65 -7.47 -9.41 -11.25
N ALA A 66 -8.32 -10.33 -11.70
CA ALA A 66 -8.11 -11.07 -12.94
C ALA A 66 -8.26 -10.16 -14.17
N ASP A 67 -9.25 -9.26 -14.15
CA ASP A 67 -9.56 -8.34 -15.26
C ASP A 67 -8.66 -7.10 -15.26
N HIS A 68 -8.19 -6.68 -14.09
CA HIS A 68 -7.38 -5.48 -13.85
C HIS A 68 -6.18 -5.82 -12.95
N PRO A 69 -5.14 -6.47 -13.49
CA PRO A 69 -4.02 -6.98 -12.71
C PRO A 69 -3.21 -5.94 -11.92
N MET A 70 -3.38 -4.63 -12.15
CA MET A 70 -2.81 -3.47 -11.41
C MET A 70 -1.27 -3.39 -11.35
N LEU A 71 -0.56 -4.51 -11.49
CA LEU A 71 0.89 -4.69 -11.38
C LEU A 71 1.59 -4.68 -12.72
N VAL A 72 0.87 -4.95 -13.81
CA VAL A 72 1.39 -4.90 -15.18
C VAL A 72 1.17 -3.56 -15.87
N ASP A 73 0.24 -2.74 -15.37
CA ASP A 73 -0.17 -1.46 -15.99
C ASP A 73 0.68 -0.27 -15.53
N ARG A 74 1.97 -0.50 -15.24
CA ARG A 74 2.86 0.57 -14.76
C ARG A 74 3.12 1.59 -15.86
N LEU A 75 2.76 2.84 -15.60
CA LEU A 75 3.11 3.94 -16.49
C LEU A 75 4.57 4.37 -16.26
N PRO A 76 5.31 4.81 -17.30
CA PRO A 76 6.73 5.15 -17.21
C PRO A 76 7.08 6.24 -16.19
N ASP A 77 6.10 7.05 -15.80
CA ASP A 77 6.23 8.23 -14.94
C ASP A 77 5.88 7.98 -13.46
N GLN A 78 5.50 6.75 -13.08
CA GLN A 78 5.08 6.40 -11.71
C GLN A 78 6.22 6.24 -10.68
N GLY A 79 7.39 6.85 -10.91
CA GLY A 79 8.52 6.83 -9.97
C GLY A 79 9.42 5.58 -10.05
N PRO A 80 10.40 5.43 -9.13
CA PRO A 80 11.41 4.35 -9.17
C PRO A 80 10.80 2.94 -9.04
N GLU A 81 11.59 1.90 -9.35
CA GLU A 81 11.13 0.51 -9.28
C GLU A 81 10.49 0.16 -7.93
N ARG A 82 9.39 -0.61 -7.98
CA ARG A 82 8.75 -1.18 -6.81
C ARG A 82 9.79 -2.04 -6.10
N ASN A 83 10.19 -1.67 -4.89
CA ASN A 83 10.86 -2.61 -4.02
C ASN A 83 9.84 -3.71 -3.69
N LEU A 84 9.93 -4.83 -4.40
CA LEU A 84 9.21 -6.06 -4.08
C LEU A 84 9.85 -6.66 -2.83
N VAL A 85 9.00 -7.09 -1.93
CA VAL A 85 9.46 -7.57 -0.63
C VAL A 85 8.63 -8.77 -0.29
N ALA A 86 9.29 -9.92 -0.40
CA ALA A 86 8.76 -11.19 0.06
C ALA A 86 8.45 -11.12 1.57
N GLY A 87 7.42 -11.87 1.96
CA GLY A 87 6.74 -11.84 3.25
C GLY A 87 7.64 -11.93 4.47
#